data_AF-A0A0P6WK80-F1
#
_entry.id   AF-A0A0P6WK80-F1
#
_cell.length_a   1.000
_cell.length_b   1.000
_cell.length_c   1.000
_cell.angle_alpha   90.00
_cell.angle_beta   90.00
_cell.angle_gamma   90.00
#
_symmetry.space_group_name_H-M   'P 1'
#
loop_
_entity.id
_entity.type
_entity.pdbx_description
1 polymer ?
#
loop_
_entity_poly.entity_id
_entity_poly.type
_entity_poly.pdbx_seq_one_letter_code
_entity_poly.pdbx_strand_id
1 'polypeptide(L)'
;MSITAVMIDSREPEWVKNLQFNNAPAAVTFLESGDAWVACDDGITLIVERKTPDDFLNSLKQERLMVQIADLAEYRKTHGFWPYLVITDEIIRGTNGKAITNRGETGWNWNAVQGALLTVQEAGVFVQFCAGDADYGPCLARLASRKRDPKMLVMPAREARILGNQAAFIAGLPGIGLEKVQTVMQYCGTPAWALVALTDATSQIPGIGEGIKRGVRWTLGLKESEQIGVVLGENHQEELAILNLGEQ
;
A
#
# COMPACT_ATOMS: atom_id res chain seq x y z
N MET A 1 15.51 -6.74 12.17
CA MET A 1 16.81 -6.53 11.51
C MET A 1 17.50 -5.37 12.17
N SER A 2 18.78 -5.52 12.48
CA SER A 2 19.61 -4.54 13.18
C SER A 2 20.98 -4.42 12.51
N ILE A 3 21.64 -3.29 12.74
CA ILE A 3 23.02 -3.06 12.30
C ILE A 3 23.95 -3.98 13.09
N THR A 4 24.88 -4.64 12.40
CA THR A 4 25.93 -5.49 13.00
C THR A 4 27.30 -4.85 12.92
N ALA A 5 27.58 -4.07 11.88
CA ALA A 5 28.78 -3.26 11.74
C ALA A 5 28.57 -2.12 10.73
N VAL A 6 29.35 -1.05 10.84
CA VAL A 6 29.34 0.06 9.89
C VAL A 6 30.76 0.38 9.44
N MET A 7 30.98 0.52 8.14
CA MET A 7 32.16 1.17 7.58
C MET A 7 31.76 2.56 7.09
N ILE A 8 32.54 3.58 7.46
CA ILE A 8 32.28 4.97 7.10
C ILE A 8 33.45 5.45 6.25
N ASP A 9 33.15 6.15 5.16
CA ASP A 9 34.19 6.68 4.30
C ASP A 9 35.06 7.73 5.02
N SER A 10 36.36 7.62 4.85
CA SER A 10 37.36 8.51 5.46
C SER A 10 37.25 9.98 5.04
N ARG A 11 36.53 10.29 3.95
CA ARG A 11 36.29 11.64 3.44
C ARG A 11 35.07 12.31 4.08
N GLU A 12 34.23 11.56 4.80
CA GLU A 12 33.06 12.12 5.48
C GLU A 12 33.45 13.11 6.60
N PRO A 13 32.56 14.05 6.97
CA PRO A 13 32.83 14.98 8.06
C PRO A 13 32.93 14.25 9.41
N GLU A 14 33.64 14.87 10.34
CA GLU A 14 33.99 14.26 11.63
C GLU A 14 32.76 13.82 12.45
N TRP A 15 31.65 14.56 12.35
CA TRP A 15 30.42 14.19 13.05
C TRP A 15 29.81 12.89 12.52
N VAL A 16 29.95 12.59 11.21
CA VAL A 16 29.48 11.33 10.61
C VAL A 16 30.37 10.19 11.09
N LYS A 17 31.69 10.39 11.07
CA LYS A 17 32.69 9.41 11.52
C LYS A 17 32.49 8.97 12.97
N ASN A 18 31.93 9.85 13.81
CA ASN A 18 31.69 9.61 15.23
C ASN A 18 30.27 9.10 15.56
N LEU A 19 29.44 8.81 14.55
CA LEU A 19 28.10 8.26 14.76
C LEU A 19 28.15 6.93 15.53
N GLN A 20 27.17 6.74 16.41
CA GLN A 20 27.03 5.56 17.26
C GLN A 20 25.84 4.72 16.79
N PHE A 21 26.02 3.40 16.73
CA PHE A 21 25.04 2.46 16.18
C PHE A 21 24.63 1.37 17.18
N ASN A 22 24.17 1.76 18.38
CA ASN A 22 23.65 0.85 19.42
C ASN A 22 24.55 -0.38 19.67
N ASN A 23 25.83 -0.13 19.94
CA ASN A 23 26.90 -1.13 20.17
C ASN A 23 27.44 -1.86 18.93
N ALA A 24 26.92 -1.61 17.73
CA ALA A 24 27.55 -2.11 16.52
C ALA A 24 28.90 -1.37 16.30
N PRO A 25 30.01 -2.10 16.05
CA PRO A 25 31.29 -1.48 15.75
C PRO A 25 31.22 -0.64 14.48
N ALA A 26 31.84 0.54 14.53
CA ALA A 26 32.04 1.39 13.37
C ALA A 26 33.54 1.53 13.07
N ALA A 27 33.92 1.46 11.80
CA ALA A 27 35.27 1.68 11.34
C ALA A 27 35.30 2.79 10.29
N VAL A 28 36.26 3.71 10.40
CA VAL A 28 36.50 4.74 9.38
C VAL A 28 37.58 4.22 8.44
N THR A 29 37.28 4.13 7.15
CA THR A 29 38.20 3.61 6.12
C THR A 29 37.92 4.28 4.79
N PHE A 30 38.83 4.17 3.83
CA PHE A 30 38.52 4.53 2.44
C PHE A 30 37.51 3.54 1.85
N LEU A 31 36.43 4.04 1.25
CA LEU A 31 35.46 3.26 0.49
C LEU A 31 35.54 3.66 -0.98
N GLU A 32 35.56 2.67 -1.88
CA GLU A 32 35.61 2.95 -3.32
C GLU A 32 34.33 3.62 -3.82
N SER A 33 33.18 3.26 -3.24
CA SER A 33 31.87 3.81 -3.56
C SER A 33 30.98 3.94 -2.32
N GLY A 34 30.15 4.98 -2.30
CA GLY A 34 29.33 5.36 -1.17
C GLY A 34 30.12 5.94 0.00
N ASP A 35 29.38 6.51 0.94
CA ASP A 35 29.88 7.19 2.13
C ASP A 35 29.71 6.35 3.40
N ALA A 36 28.82 5.35 3.38
CA ALA A 36 28.70 4.36 4.45
C ALA A 36 28.27 2.99 3.93
N TRP A 37 28.89 1.92 4.44
CA TRP A 37 28.45 0.54 4.28
C TRP A 37 27.91 0.02 5.62
N VAL A 38 26.65 -0.41 5.63
CA VAL A 38 25.94 -0.82 6.85
C VAL A 38 25.63 -2.31 6.75
N ALA A 39 26.41 -3.14 7.43
CA ALA A 39 26.15 -4.57 7.54
C ALA A 39 24.97 -4.81 8.49
N CYS A 40 24.04 -5.66 8.07
CA CYS A 40 22.84 -6.01 8.84
C CYS A 40 22.88 -7.48 9.30
N ASP A 41 22.05 -7.81 10.29
CA ASP A 41 21.90 -9.15 10.86
C ASP A 41 21.23 -10.18 9.92
N ASP A 42 20.58 -9.72 8.85
CA ASP A 42 20.03 -10.55 7.77
C ASP A 42 21.06 -10.95 6.69
N GLY A 43 22.33 -10.57 6.88
CA GLY A 43 23.41 -10.82 5.92
C GLY A 43 23.40 -9.87 4.72
N ILE A 44 22.50 -8.88 4.67
CA ILE A 44 22.49 -7.83 3.64
C ILE A 44 23.32 -6.64 4.10
N THR A 45 24.12 -6.10 3.18
CA THR A 45 24.83 -4.84 3.39
C THR A 45 24.11 -3.71 2.66
N LEU A 46 23.85 -2.61 3.36
CA LEU A 46 23.41 -1.38 2.72
C LEU A 46 24.64 -0.61 2.26
N ILE A 47 24.58 -0.04 1.05
CA ILE A 47 25.58 0.92 0.57
C ILE A 47 24.91 2.27 0.41
N VAL A 48 25.43 3.29 1.08
CA VAL A 48 24.76 4.58 1.24
C VAL A 48 25.63 5.69 0.70
N GLU A 49 25.12 6.46 -0.24
CA GLU A 49 25.66 7.78 -0.61
C GLU A 49 24.89 8.85 0.17
N ARG A 50 25.60 9.67 0.93
CA ARG A 50 25.07 10.80 1.70
C ARG A 50 25.24 12.08 0.87
N LYS A 51 24.17 12.87 0.76
CA LYS A 51 24.26 14.22 0.20
C LYS A 51 23.45 15.21 1.04
N THR A 52 23.98 16.41 1.21
CA THR A 52 23.11 17.53 1.58
C THR A 52 22.23 17.91 0.38
N PRO A 53 21.09 18.62 0.57
CA PRO A 53 20.31 19.15 -0.55
C PRO A 53 21.14 19.88 -1.59
N ASP A 54 22.05 20.76 -1.15
CA ASP A 54 22.85 21.57 -2.07
C ASP A 54 23.91 20.73 -2.77
N ASP A 55 24.52 19.76 -2.07
CA ASP A 55 25.47 18.84 -2.70
C ASP A 55 24.79 17.96 -3.75
N PHE A 56 23.56 17.53 -3.49
CA PHE A 56 22.74 16.83 -4.48
C PHE A 56 22.51 17.70 -5.72
N LEU A 57 22.03 18.93 -5.55
CA LEU A 57 21.80 19.86 -6.67
C LEU A 57 23.08 20.25 -7.41
N ASN A 58 24.20 20.41 -6.69
CA ASN A 58 25.50 20.71 -7.30
C ASN A 58 26.05 19.49 -8.07
N SER A 59 25.87 18.28 -7.54
CA SER A 59 26.30 17.05 -8.22
C SER A 59 25.52 16.78 -9.50
N LEU A 60 24.24 17.19 -9.55
CA LEU A 60 23.45 17.21 -10.79
C LEU A 60 24.01 18.20 -11.80
N LYS A 61 24.30 19.43 -11.35
CA LYS A 61 24.87 20.48 -12.22
C LYS A 61 26.20 20.07 -12.83
N GLN A 62 27.00 19.31 -12.08
CA GLN A 62 28.33 18.84 -12.49
C GLN A 62 28.30 17.49 -13.22
N GLU A 63 27.10 16.93 -13.48
CA GLU A 63 26.90 15.63 -14.13
C GLU A 63 27.59 14.45 -13.41
N ARG A 64 28.01 14.65 -12.16
CA ARG A 64 28.73 13.65 -11.37
C ARG A 64 27.78 12.65 -10.69
N LEU A 65 26.56 13.07 -10.36
CA LEU A 65 25.62 12.23 -9.62
C LEU A 65 25.40 10.88 -10.30
N MET A 66 25.17 10.88 -11.62
CA MET A 66 24.79 9.66 -12.34
C MET A 66 25.91 8.62 -12.37
N VAL A 67 27.18 9.04 -12.35
CA VAL A 67 28.32 8.14 -12.22
C VAL A 67 28.30 7.47 -10.84
N GLN A 68 28.12 8.25 -9.77
CA GLN A 68 28.05 7.70 -8.41
C GLN A 68 26.87 6.72 -8.25
N ILE A 69 25.71 7.06 -8.82
CA ILE A 69 24.52 6.18 -8.79
C ILE A 69 24.75 4.90 -9.60
N ALA A 70 25.44 4.97 -10.74
CA ALA A 70 25.80 3.79 -11.52
C ALA A 70 26.72 2.86 -10.72
N ASP A 71 27.70 3.40 -10.00
CA ASP A 71 28.59 2.62 -9.13
C ASP A 71 27.79 1.89 -8.03
N LEU A 72 26.91 2.60 -7.31
CA LEU A 72 26.04 1.99 -6.30
C LEU A 72 25.15 0.88 -6.87
N ALA A 73 24.57 1.12 -8.06
CA ALA A 73 23.74 0.15 -8.74
C ALA A 73 24.54 -1.10 -9.18
N GLU A 74 25.82 -0.94 -9.52
CA GLU A 74 26.70 -2.04 -9.86
C GLU A 74 27.01 -2.92 -8.63
N TYR A 75 27.24 -2.31 -7.46
CA TYR A 75 27.39 -3.04 -6.19
C TYR A 75 26.16 -3.89 -5.87
N ARG A 76 24.95 -3.42 -6.18
CA ARG A 76 23.74 -4.22 -6.04
C ARG A 76 23.77 -5.47 -6.91
N LYS A 77 24.21 -5.35 -8.16
CA LYS A 77 24.25 -6.48 -9.10
C LYS A 77 25.34 -7.49 -8.75
N THR A 78 26.52 -7.00 -8.39
CA THR A 78 27.73 -7.81 -8.20
C THR A 78 27.85 -8.40 -6.81
N HIS A 79 27.42 -7.66 -5.78
CA HIS A 79 27.58 -8.03 -4.37
C HIS A 79 26.23 -8.27 -3.65
N GLY A 80 25.10 -7.99 -4.30
CA GLY A 80 23.78 -8.09 -3.66
C GLY A 80 23.50 -7.00 -2.63
N PHE A 81 24.29 -5.92 -2.61
CA PHE A 81 24.12 -4.83 -1.67
C PHE A 81 22.83 -4.06 -1.94
N TRP A 82 22.31 -3.37 -0.92
CA TRP A 82 21.11 -2.55 -1.03
C TRP A 82 21.49 -1.07 -1.07
N PRO A 83 21.43 -0.43 -2.25
CA PRO A 83 21.92 0.92 -2.44
C PRO A 83 20.88 1.97 -2.05
N TYR A 84 21.33 3.01 -1.35
CA TYR A 84 20.54 4.16 -0.96
C TYR A 84 21.27 5.47 -1.29
N LEU A 85 20.54 6.43 -1.83
CA LEU A 85 20.88 7.84 -1.79
C LEU A 85 20.13 8.46 -0.61
N VAL A 86 20.86 8.93 0.40
CA VAL A 86 20.29 9.60 1.57
C VAL A 86 20.55 11.10 1.47
N ILE A 87 19.48 11.89 1.34
CA ILE A 87 19.53 13.35 1.32
C ILE A 87 19.27 13.86 2.74
N THR A 88 20.20 14.62 3.31
CA THR A 88 20.22 14.90 4.75
C THR A 88 19.34 16.04 5.23
N ASP A 89 18.46 16.55 4.39
CA ASP A 89 17.46 17.58 4.71
C ASP A 89 16.45 17.64 3.55
N GLU A 90 15.40 18.43 3.67
CA GLU A 90 14.33 18.49 2.67
C GLU A 90 14.73 19.31 1.42
N ILE A 91 14.18 18.88 0.27
CA ILE A 91 14.07 19.72 -0.93
C ILE A 91 12.58 19.85 -1.22
N ILE A 92 12.04 21.07 -1.13
CA ILE A 92 10.61 21.31 -1.29
C ILE A 92 10.31 22.09 -2.57
N ARG A 93 9.07 21.97 -3.06
CA ARG A 93 8.58 22.73 -4.21
C ARG A 93 8.13 24.12 -3.77
N GLY A 94 8.79 25.16 -4.29
CA GLY A 94 8.34 26.54 -4.19
C GLY A 94 7.12 26.84 -5.06
N THR A 95 6.39 27.90 -4.71
CA THR A 95 5.16 28.34 -5.42
C THR A 95 5.43 28.75 -6.86
N ASN A 96 6.64 29.21 -7.18
CA ASN A 96 7.10 29.53 -8.53
C ASN A 96 7.64 28.32 -9.31
N GLY A 97 7.50 27.10 -8.78
CA GLY A 97 8.00 25.88 -9.41
C GLY A 97 9.52 25.68 -9.30
N LYS A 98 10.21 26.45 -8.47
CA LYS A 98 11.62 26.25 -8.12
C LYS A 98 11.78 25.30 -6.93
N ALA A 99 12.93 24.67 -6.84
CA ALA A 99 13.30 23.88 -5.65
C ALA A 99 13.81 24.83 -4.55
N ILE A 100 13.39 24.60 -3.31
CA ILE A 100 13.82 25.32 -2.12
C ILE A 100 14.57 24.33 -1.22
N THR A 101 15.73 24.74 -0.71
CA THR A 101 16.51 24.02 0.31
C THR A 101 16.52 24.82 1.60
N ASN A 102 17.21 24.33 2.63
CA ASN A 102 17.41 25.07 3.88
C ASN A 102 18.14 26.43 3.71
N ARG A 103 18.83 26.66 2.58
CA ARG A 103 19.43 27.97 2.24
C ARG A 103 18.48 28.91 1.51
N GLY A 104 17.25 28.47 1.22
CA GLY A 104 16.23 29.23 0.52
C GLY A 104 16.01 28.75 -0.92
N GLU A 105 15.44 29.62 -1.74
CA GLU A 105 15.08 29.30 -3.12
C GLU A 105 16.33 29.10 -3.99
N THR A 106 16.32 28.04 -4.79
CA THR A 106 17.41 27.71 -5.72
C THR A 106 17.03 28.03 -7.17
N GLY A 107 18.03 28.06 -8.07
CA GLY A 107 17.79 28.22 -9.51
C GLY A 107 17.13 27.00 -10.17
N TRP A 108 17.11 25.85 -9.50
CA TRP A 108 16.64 24.59 -10.07
C TRP A 108 15.13 24.56 -10.25
N ASN A 109 14.68 24.08 -11.40
CA ASN A 109 13.28 23.75 -11.61
C ASN A 109 12.93 22.49 -10.81
N TRP A 110 11.84 22.52 -10.05
CA TRP A 110 11.39 21.38 -9.26
C TRP A 110 11.17 20.12 -10.09
N ASN A 111 10.65 20.25 -11.31
CA ASN A 111 10.43 19.11 -12.20
C ASN A 111 11.74 18.45 -12.63
N ALA A 112 12.83 19.21 -12.76
CA ALA A 112 14.15 18.66 -13.05
C ALA A 112 14.71 17.88 -11.85
N VAL A 113 14.51 18.40 -10.64
CA VAL A 113 14.86 17.70 -9.39
C VAL A 113 14.08 16.38 -9.28
N GLN A 114 12.77 16.41 -9.49
CA GLN A 114 11.94 15.21 -9.48
C GLN A 114 12.35 14.19 -10.54
N GLY A 115 12.62 14.64 -11.77
CA GLY A 115 13.12 13.79 -12.84
C GLY A 115 14.42 13.09 -12.46
N ALA A 116 15.37 13.81 -11.87
CA ALA A 116 16.61 13.23 -11.37
C ALA A 116 16.36 12.16 -10.29
N LEU A 117 15.51 12.44 -9.29
CA LEU A 117 15.18 11.48 -8.23
C LEU A 117 14.48 10.22 -8.78
N LEU A 118 13.68 10.35 -9.84
CA LEU A 118 13.09 9.20 -10.54
C LEU A 118 14.17 8.38 -11.24
N THR A 119 15.09 9.02 -11.97
CA THR A 119 16.20 8.34 -12.63
C THR A 119 17.08 7.56 -11.63
N VAL A 120 17.34 8.13 -10.44
CA VAL A 120 18.05 7.40 -9.37
C VAL A 120 17.31 6.13 -8.96
N GLN A 121 15.99 6.20 -8.80
CA GLN A 121 15.17 5.05 -8.43
C GLN A 121 15.07 4.02 -9.55
N GLU A 122 14.98 4.45 -10.81
CA GLU A 122 14.98 3.58 -11.99
C GLU A 122 16.30 2.82 -12.13
N ALA A 123 17.43 3.41 -11.72
CA ALA A 123 18.72 2.73 -11.62
C ALA A 123 18.76 1.66 -10.51
N GLY A 124 17.70 1.53 -9.70
CA GLY A 124 17.62 0.58 -8.60
C GLY A 124 18.26 1.07 -7.30
N VAL A 125 18.54 2.38 -7.19
CA VAL A 125 19.03 3.04 -5.98
C VAL A 125 17.88 3.72 -5.27
N PHE A 126 17.65 3.37 -4.02
CA PHE A 126 16.52 3.90 -3.27
C PHE A 126 16.83 5.30 -2.74
N VAL A 127 15.91 6.24 -2.93
CA VAL A 127 16.04 7.60 -2.41
C VAL A 127 15.39 7.68 -1.03
N GLN A 128 16.09 8.27 -0.06
CA GLN A 128 15.56 8.55 1.27
C GLN A 128 15.97 9.96 1.71
N PHE A 129 15.05 10.67 2.35
CA PHE A 129 15.34 11.92 3.04
C PHE A 129 15.48 11.67 4.55
N CYS A 130 16.41 12.32 5.24
CA CYS A 130 16.44 12.35 6.70
C CYS A 130 16.30 13.78 7.22
N ALA A 131 15.84 13.91 8.47
CA ALA A 131 15.51 15.19 9.08
C ALA A 131 16.76 15.89 9.66
N GLY A 132 17.74 16.20 8.82
CA GLY A 132 18.99 16.82 9.24
C GLY A 132 20.09 15.84 9.65
N ASP A 133 21.24 16.39 10.00
CA ASP A 133 22.44 15.64 10.41
C ASP A 133 22.20 14.76 11.65
N ALA A 134 21.42 15.26 12.63
CA ALA A 134 21.09 14.51 13.85
C ALA A 134 20.24 13.26 13.58
N ASP A 135 19.45 13.25 12.49
CA ASP A 135 18.63 12.11 12.09
C ASP A 135 19.36 11.16 11.13
N TYR A 136 20.55 11.49 10.64
CA TYR A 136 21.25 10.64 9.68
C TYR A 136 21.57 9.24 10.25
N GLY A 137 22.19 9.16 11.42
CA GLY A 137 22.44 7.87 12.11
C GLY A 137 21.16 7.08 12.40
N PRO A 138 20.14 7.68 13.04
CA PRO A 138 18.82 7.06 13.21
C PRO A 138 18.16 6.62 11.89
N CYS A 139 18.34 7.37 10.80
CA CYS A 139 17.86 7.01 9.47
C CYS A 139 18.51 5.72 8.97
N LEU A 140 19.84 5.58 9.11
CA LEU A 140 20.54 4.34 8.77
C LEU A 140 20.01 3.15 9.57
N ALA A 141 19.73 3.34 10.87
CA ALA A 141 19.12 2.30 11.70
C ALA A 141 17.70 1.91 11.23
N ARG A 142 16.87 2.88 10.85
CA ARG A 142 15.54 2.61 10.26
C ARG A 142 15.67 1.86 8.94
N LEU A 143 16.60 2.27 8.06
CA LEU A 143 16.85 1.57 6.80
C LEU A 143 17.30 0.13 7.05
N ALA A 144 18.22 -0.11 7.99
CA ALA A 144 18.68 -1.43 8.41
C ALA A 144 17.57 -2.30 9.01
N SER A 145 16.55 -1.69 9.62
CA SER A 145 15.40 -2.41 10.20
C SER A 145 14.37 -2.92 9.19
N ARG A 146 14.40 -2.43 7.93
CA ARG A 146 13.43 -2.80 6.89
C ARG A 146 13.56 -4.26 6.47
N LYS A 147 12.45 -4.88 6.09
CA LYS A 147 12.47 -6.16 5.37
C LYS A 147 12.95 -5.95 3.93
N ARG A 148 14.04 -6.62 3.58
CA ARG A 148 14.76 -6.48 2.31
C ARG A 148 14.76 -7.77 1.49
N ASP A 149 13.59 -8.40 1.41
CA ASP A 149 13.44 -9.60 0.59
C ASP A 149 13.60 -9.22 -0.90
N PRO A 150 14.55 -9.81 -1.64
CA PRO A 150 14.68 -9.56 -3.08
C PRO A 150 13.43 -10.01 -3.85
N LYS A 151 12.59 -10.87 -3.26
CA LYS A 151 11.31 -11.30 -3.82
C LYS A 151 10.16 -10.65 -3.06
N MET A 152 9.40 -9.79 -3.75
CA MET A 152 8.15 -9.26 -3.22
C MET A 152 7.01 -10.21 -3.55
N LEU A 153 6.35 -10.74 -2.52
CA LEU A 153 5.06 -11.43 -2.71
C LEU A 153 4.01 -10.38 -3.07
N VAL A 154 3.64 -10.32 -4.33
CA VAL A 154 2.56 -9.46 -4.82
C VAL A 154 1.28 -10.27 -4.82
N MET A 155 0.30 -9.86 -4.00
CA MET A 155 -1.06 -10.39 -4.14
C MET A 155 -1.60 -9.94 -5.51
N PRO A 156 -2.30 -10.80 -6.25
CA PRO A 156 -2.93 -10.39 -7.50
C PRO A 156 -3.86 -9.20 -7.26
N ALA A 157 -3.97 -8.33 -8.26
CA ALA A 157 -4.89 -7.20 -8.22
C ALA A 157 -6.30 -7.70 -7.90
N ARG A 158 -7.01 -7.04 -6.98
CA ARG A 158 -8.38 -7.42 -6.63
C ARG A 158 -9.26 -7.20 -7.84
N GLU A 159 -9.89 -8.28 -8.32
CA GLU A 159 -10.89 -8.16 -9.37
C GLU A 159 -12.15 -7.47 -8.84
N ALA A 160 -12.57 -6.42 -9.53
CA ALA A 160 -13.84 -5.77 -9.23
C ALA A 160 -14.99 -6.68 -9.70
N ARG A 161 -15.77 -7.19 -8.74
CA ARG A 161 -17.05 -7.84 -9.06
C ARG A 161 -18.13 -6.79 -9.18
N ILE A 162 -18.62 -6.57 -10.40
CA ILE A 162 -19.77 -5.70 -10.63
C ILE A 162 -21.02 -6.44 -10.15
N LEU A 163 -21.69 -5.88 -9.15
CA LEU A 163 -23.02 -6.31 -8.74
C LEU A 163 -24.04 -5.75 -9.73
N GLY A 164 -24.74 -6.63 -10.43
CA GLY A 164 -25.92 -6.23 -11.18
C GLY A 164 -27.05 -5.77 -10.25
N ASN A 165 -27.98 -4.97 -10.76
CA ASN A 165 -29.09 -4.38 -9.97
C ASN A 165 -29.87 -5.41 -9.14
N GLN A 166 -30.07 -6.62 -9.68
CA GLN A 166 -30.77 -7.71 -8.98
C GLN A 166 -30.02 -8.18 -7.73
N ALA A 167 -28.71 -8.38 -7.83
CA ALA A 167 -27.89 -8.77 -6.69
C ALA A 167 -27.74 -7.61 -5.70
N ALA A 168 -27.61 -6.37 -6.18
CA ALA A 168 -27.58 -5.19 -5.32
C ALA A 168 -28.87 -5.04 -4.49
N PHE A 169 -30.03 -5.27 -5.09
CA PHE A 169 -31.32 -5.26 -4.40
C PHE A 169 -31.38 -6.31 -3.28
N ILE A 170 -31.02 -7.56 -3.58
CA ILE A 170 -31.03 -8.64 -2.58
C ILE A 170 -29.97 -8.45 -1.49
N ALA A 171 -28.80 -7.91 -1.84
CA ALA A 171 -27.75 -7.59 -0.86
C ALA A 171 -28.12 -6.40 0.06
N GLY A 172 -29.15 -5.63 -0.30
CA GLY A 172 -29.70 -4.59 0.56
C GLY A 172 -30.59 -5.12 1.69
N LEU A 173 -30.99 -6.40 1.63
CA LEU A 173 -31.82 -7.02 2.65
C LEU A 173 -31.01 -7.34 3.92
N PRO A 174 -31.62 -7.19 5.10
CA PRO A 174 -30.93 -7.35 6.37
C PRO A 174 -30.30 -8.73 6.52
N GLY A 175 -29.00 -8.75 6.80
CA GLY A 175 -28.25 -9.99 7.02
C GLY A 175 -27.83 -10.75 5.76
N ILE A 176 -28.06 -10.19 4.56
CA ILE A 176 -27.63 -10.74 3.27
C ILE A 176 -26.54 -9.84 2.68
N GLY A 177 -25.28 -10.12 3.01
CA GLY A 177 -24.13 -9.47 2.39
C GLY A 177 -23.75 -10.09 1.04
N LEU A 178 -22.67 -9.57 0.45
CA LEU A 178 -22.13 -10.04 -0.84
C LEU A 178 -21.77 -11.53 -0.82
N GLU A 179 -21.39 -12.04 0.35
CA GLU A 179 -21.06 -13.43 0.58
C GLU A 179 -22.27 -14.38 0.50
N LYS A 180 -23.48 -13.87 0.75
CA LYS A 180 -24.73 -14.65 0.70
C LYS A 180 -25.55 -14.41 -0.56
N VAL A 181 -25.38 -13.25 -1.20
CA VAL A 181 -26.20 -12.86 -2.36
C VAL A 181 -26.14 -13.87 -3.48
N GLN A 182 -24.96 -14.46 -3.73
CA GLN A 182 -24.77 -15.42 -4.80
C GLN A 182 -25.51 -16.73 -4.51
N THR A 183 -25.46 -17.21 -3.27
CA THR A 183 -26.20 -18.39 -2.81
C THR A 183 -27.71 -18.19 -2.89
N VAL A 184 -28.21 -17.03 -2.43
CA VAL A 184 -29.64 -16.69 -2.49
C VAL A 184 -30.11 -16.63 -3.94
N MET A 185 -29.38 -15.94 -4.81
CA MET A 185 -29.73 -15.80 -6.22
C MET A 185 -29.64 -17.13 -6.98
N GLN A 186 -28.66 -17.99 -6.67
CA GLN A 186 -28.57 -19.33 -7.28
C GLN A 186 -29.71 -20.24 -6.84
N TYR A 187 -30.14 -20.16 -5.58
CA TYR A 187 -31.25 -20.95 -5.07
C TYR A 187 -32.60 -20.50 -5.64
N CYS A 188 -32.83 -19.18 -5.72
CA CYS A 188 -34.14 -18.62 -6.06
C CYS A 188 -34.28 -18.26 -7.55
N GLY A 189 -33.17 -18.14 -8.29
CA GLY A 189 -33.14 -17.72 -9.69
C GLY A 189 -33.37 -16.21 -9.90
N THR A 190 -34.38 -15.63 -9.26
CA THR A 190 -34.73 -14.21 -9.41
C THR A 190 -34.94 -13.49 -8.07
N PRO A 191 -34.86 -12.15 -8.03
CA PRO A 191 -35.15 -11.40 -6.81
C PRO A 191 -36.58 -11.57 -6.29
N ALA A 192 -37.56 -11.74 -7.19
CA ALA A 192 -38.95 -11.97 -6.81
C ALA A 192 -39.09 -13.29 -6.01
N TRP A 193 -38.54 -14.38 -6.55
CA TRP A 193 -38.51 -15.67 -5.86
C TRP A 193 -37.64 -15.65 -4.60
N ALA A 194 -36.60 -14.81 -4.56
CA ALA A 194 -35.82 -14.60 -3.34
C ALA A 194 -36.67 -13.97 -2.23
N LEU A 195 -37.52 -12.98 -2.53
CA LEU A 195 -38.43 -12.40 -1.54
C LEU A 195 -39.45 -13.42 -1.02
N VAL A 196 -40.00 -14.26 -1.91
CA VAL A 196 -40.89 -15.36 -1.52
C VAL A 196 -40.16 -16.29 -0.55
N ALA A 197 -39.01 -16.84 -0.96
CA ALA A 197 -38.27 -17.79 -0.15
C ALA A 197 -37.77 -17.17 1.18
N LEU A 198 -37.34 -15.92 1.19
CA LEU A 198 -36.85 -15.25 2.41
C LEU A 198 -37.97 -14.90 3.40
N THR A 199 -39.22 -14.82 2.94
CA THR A 199 -40.37 -14.53 3.80
C THR A 199 -41.15 -15.77 4.20
N ASP A 200 -40.96 -16.89 3.49
CA ASP A 200 -41.48 -18.21 3.83
C ASP A 200 -40.60 -18.89 4.91
N ALA A 201 -41.23 -19.25 6.03
CA ALA A 201 -40.56 -19.95 7.14
C ALA A 201 -40.11 -21.36 6.76
N THR A 202 -40.78 -22.01 5.80
CA THR A 202 -40.51 -23.40 5.42
C THR A 202 -39.34 -23.55 4.45
N SER A 203 -39.01 -22.50 3.69
CA SER A 203 -37.90 -22.52 2.73
C SER A 203 -36.55 -22.83 3.39
N GLN A 204 -35.63 -23.48 2.67
CA GLN A 204 -34.31 -23.84 3.20
C GLN A 204 -33.21 -23.31 2.28
N ILE A 205 -32.95 -22.00 2.36
CA ILE A 205 -31.85 -21.38 1.61
C ILE A 205 -30.52 -21.64 2.36
N PRO A 206 -29.52 -22.27 1.74
CA PRO A 206 -28.25 -22.56 2.41
C PRO A 206 -27.58 -21.31 3.00
N GLY A 207 -27.19 -21.38 4.28
CA GLY A 207 -26.55 -20.27 4.98
C GLY A 207 -27.48 -19.14 5.44
N ILE A 208 -28.80 -19.29 5.24
CA ILE A 208 -29.82 -18.36 5.73
C ILE A 208 -30.62 -19.04 6.85
N GLY A 209 -30.52 -18.50 8.07
CA GLY A 209 -31.29 -18.98 9.22
C GLY A 209 -32.51 -18.10 9.53
N GLU A 210 -33.35 -18.57 10.45
CA GLU A 210 -34.60 -17.89 10.88
C GLU A 210 -34.40 -16.45 11.36
N GLY A 211 -33.24 -16.12 11.95
CA GLY A 211 -32.94 -14.75 12.34
C GLY A 211 -32.92 -13.77 11.15
N ILE A 212 -32.33 -14.20 10.03
CA ILE A 212 -32.25 -13.40 8.80
C ILE A 212 -33.63 -13.26 8.20
N LYS A 213 -34.39 -14.37 8.08
CA LYS A 213 -35.76 -14.35 7.55
C LYS A 213 -36.67 -13.42 8.36
N ARG A 214 -36.63 -13.48 9.69
CA ARG A 214 -37.37 -12.55 10.56
C ARG A 214 -36.98 -11.09 10.31
N GLY A 215 -35.69 -10.82 10.14
CA GLY A 215 -35.20 -9.48 9.77
C GLY A 215 -35.77 -9.01 8.43
N VAL A 216 -35.75 -9.87 7.41
CA VAL A 216 -36.31 -9.56 6.08
C VAL A 216 -37.81 -9.29 6.17
N ARG A 217 -38.58 -10.14 6.86
CA ARG A 217 -40.03 -9.95 7.07
C ARG A 217 -40.33 -8.62 7.77
N TRP A 218 -39.56 -8.27 8.81
CA TRP A 218 -39.68 -7.01 9.52
C TRP A 218 -39.38 -5.81 8.60
N THR A 219 -38.31 -5.86 7.82
CA THR A 219 -37.94 -4.78 6.87
C THR A 219 -38.99 -4.58 5.78
N LEU A 220 -39.66 -5.65 5.34
CA LEU A 220 -40.74 -5.59 4.36
C LEU A 220 -42.09 -5.20 4.98
N GLY A 221 -42.16 -5.01 6.30
CA GLY A 221 -43.38 -4.61 7.01
C GLY A 221 -44.45 -5.69 7.10
N LEU A 222 -44.09 -6.96 6.95
CA LEU A 222 -45.04 -8.08 6.97
C LEU A 222 -45.48 -8.41 8.40
N LYS A 223 -46.78 -8.65 8.60
CA LYS A 223 -47.31 -9.22 9.85
C LYS A 223 -46.95 -10.70 9.98
N GLU A 224 -47.12 -11.29 11.16
CA GLU A 224 -46.84 -12.72 11.40
C GLU A 224 -47.63 -13.64 10.48
N SER A 225 -48.89 -13.29 10.17
CA SER A 225 -49.75 -14.06 9.28
C SER A 225 -49.56 -13.72 7.79
N GLU A 226 -48.60 -12.89 7.41
CA GLU A 226 -48.41 -12.45 6.03
C GLU A 226 -47.13 -13.04 5.42
N GLN A 227 -47.12 -13.29 4.12
CA GLN A 227 -45.92 -13.68 3.36
C GLN A 227 -45.94 -13.08 1.97
N ILE A 228 -44.78 -12.99 1.31
CA ILE A 228 -44.74 -12.64 -0.11
C ILE A 228 -44.93 -13.91 -0.94
N GLY A 229 -45.82 -13.85 -1.93
CA GLY A 229 -46.02 -14.91 -2.90
C GLY A 229 -46.02 -14.37 -4.33
N VAL A 230 -45.80 -15.27 -5.28
CA VAL A 230 -46.10 -15.03 -6.70
C VAL A 230 -47.46 -15.64 -7.00
N VAL A 231 -48.39 -14.81 -7.48
CA VAL A 231 -49.76 -15.23 -7.84
C VAL A 231 -50.02 -14.96 -9.32
N LEU A 232 -50.97 -15.69 -9.89
CA LEU A 232 -51.48 -15.42 -11.24
C LEU A 232 -52.63 -14.42 -11.15
N GLY A 233 -52.43 -13.22 -11.69
CA GLY A 233 -53.46 -12.19 -11.80
C GLY A 233 -54.52 -12.53 -12.85
N GLU A 234 -55.59 -11.74 -12.90
CA GLU A 234 -56.75 -11.94 -13.81
C GLU A 234 -56.35 -12.00 -15.30
N ASN A 235 -55.24 -11.36 -15.66
CA ASN A 235 -54.70 -11.33 -17.03
C ASN A 235 -53.69 -12.48 -17.31
N HIS A 236 -53.63 -13.50 -16.46
CA HIS A 236 -52.63 -14.59 -16.52
C HIS A 236 -51.17 -14.12 -16.45
N GLN A 237 -50.91 -12.98 -15.79
CA GLN A 237 -49.56 -12.51 -15.50
C GLN A 237 -49.15 -12.86 -14.07
N GLU A 238 -47.87 -13.16 -13.86
CA GLU A 238 -47.31 -13.37 -12.53
C GLU A 238 -47.14 -12.03 -11.81
N GLU A 239 -47.73 -11.92 -10.63
CA GLU A 239 -47.70 -10.74 -9.78
C GLU A 239 -47.13 -11.08 -8.40
N LEU A 240 -46.35 -10.17 -7.83
CA LEU A 240 -45.85 -10.29 -6.47
C LEU A 240 -46.89 -9.71 -5.50
N ALA A 241 -47.42 -10.54 -4.61
CA ALA A 241 -48.48 -10.15 -3.68
C ALA A 241 -48.14 -10.51 -2.23
N ILE A 242 -48.75 -9.79 -1.29
CA ILE A 242 -48.75 -10.16 0.13
C ILE A 242 -49.93 -11.10 0.36
N LEU A 243 -49.65 -12.31 0.81
CA LEU A 243 -50.62 -13.37 1.06
C LEU A 243 -50.83 -13.55 2.55
N ASN A 244 -52.07 -13.80 2.98
CA ASN A 244 -52.38 -14.12 4.36
C ASN A 244 -52.36 -15.65 4.55
N LEU A 245 -51.54 -16.14 5.46
CA LEU A 245 -51.37 -17.54 5.82
C LEU A 245 -52.64 -18.16 6.44
N GLY A 246 -53.63 -17.34 6.80
CA GLY A 246 -54.92 -17.75 7.36
C GLY A 246 -56.06 -17.94 6.36
N GLU A 247 -55.85 -17.68 5.06
CA GLU A 247 -56.82 -18.00 4.00
C GLU A 247 -56.27 -19.17 3.14
N GLN A 248 -56.41 -20.39 3.65
CA GLN A 248 -56.36 -21.62 2.86
C GLN A 248 -57.66 -22.38 3.04
#